data_AF-A0A7X7DR48-F1
#
_entry.id   AF-A0A7X7DR48-F1
#
_cell.length_a   1.000
_cell.length_b   1.000
_cell.length_c   1.000
_cell.angle_alpha   90.00
_cell.angle_beta   90.00
_cell.angle_gamma   90.00
#
_symmetry.space_group_name_H-M   'P 1'
#
loop_
_entity.id
_entity.type
_entity.pdbx_description
1 polymer ?
#
loop_
_entity_poly.entity_id
_entity_poly.type
_entity_poly.pdbx_seq_one_letter_code
_entity_poly.pdbx_strand_id
1 'polypeptide(L)'
;MMQIPKRTKNPQIKMKKCAVDGCNETFAGGPSSKFCALHRDPKTRGKEKPVTKTSPGDTNLVIEHDYSDVRLQQQKCALEGCHEHFDLKIYPRQYVYPKYCPAHRNEHKRKTHLMHLTQLSGRHH
;
A
#
# COMPACT_ATOMS: atom_id res chain seq x y z
N MET A 1 -32.74 -27.17 17.73
CA MET A 1 -31.69 -26.32 17.13
C MET A 1 -31.67 -26.61 15.62
N MET A 2 -32.29 -25.74 14.82
CA MET A 2 -32.31 -25.88 13.35
C MET A 2 -30.96 -25.44 12.78
N GLN A 3 -30.17 -26.38 12.24
CA GLN A 3 -28.95 -26.05 11.51
C GLN A 3 -29.32 -25.61 10.08
N ILE A 4 -28.88 -24.42 9.67
CA ILE A 4 -29.06 -23.91 8.32
C ILE A 4 -28.25 -24.79 7.36
N PRO A 5 -28.85 -25.38 6.30
CA PRO A 5 -28.12 -26.18 5.33
C PRO A 5 -27.02 -25.32 4.69
N LYS A 6 -25.76 -25.75 4.81
CA LYS A 6 -24.64 -25.10 4.12
C LYS A 6 -24.84 -25.27 2.62
N ARG A 7 -25.46 -24.28 1.97
CA ARG A 7 -25.65 -24.25 0.52
C ARG A 7 -24.26 -24.14 -0.12
N THR A 8 -23.69 -25.28 -0.50
CA THR A 8 -22.43 -25.38 -1.23
C THR A 8 -22.63 -24.85 -2.65
N LYS A 9 -22.57 -23.52 -2.80
CA LYS A 9 -22.44 -22.91 -4.13
C LYS A 9 -21.11 -23.40 -4.69
N ASN A 10 -21.16 -24.27 -5.70
CA ASN A 10 -19.98 -24.69 -6.44
C ASN A 10 -19.28 -23.42 -6.96
N PRO A 11 -18.06 -23.09 -6.51
CA PRO A 11 -17.40 -21.87 -6.93
C PRO A 11 -17.13 -21.98 -8.44
N GLN A 12 -17.72 -21.09 -9.25
CA GLN A 12 -17.42 -21.04 -10.67
C GLN A 12 -15.94 -20.72 -10.84
N ILE A 13 -15.17 -21.72 -11.29
CA ILE A 13 -13.77 -21.56 -11.64
C ILE A 13 -13.73 -20.87 -13.01
N LYS A 14 -13.08 -19.71 -13.09
CA LYS A 14 -12.88 -18.96 -14.33
C LYS A 14 -11.40 -18.77 -14.58
N MET A 15 -11.01 -18.68 -15.85
CA MET A 15 -9.66 -18.28 -16.23
C MET A 15 -9.46 -16.80 -15.89
N LYS A 16 -8.42 -16.50 -15.11
CA LYS A 16 -8.06 -15.16 -14.64
C LYS A 16 -6.57 -14.91 -14.88
N LYS A 17 -6.21 -13.64 -15.03
CA LYS A 17 -4.81 -13.20 -15.08
C LYS A 17 -4.27 -12.92 -13.68
N CYS A 18 -2.99 -13.18 -13.45
CA CYS A 18 -2.32 -12.83 -12.21
C CYS A 18 -2.36 -11.30 -11.98
N ALA A 19 -2.64 -10.89 -10.74
CA ALA A 19 -2.68 -9.48 -10.35
C ALA A 19 -1.31 -8.93 -9.91
N VAL A 20 -0.22 -9.69 -10.07
CA VAL A 20 1.15 -9.21 -9.80
C VAL A 20 1.67 -8.43 -11.01
N ASP A 21 2.19 -7.24 -10.77
CA ASP A 21 2.81 -6.40 -11.80
C ASP A 21 3.98 -7.16 -12.47
N GLY A 22 3.90 -7.34 -13.79
CA GLY A 22 4.89 -8.08 -14.58
C GLY A 22 4.61 -9.58 -14.75
N CYS A 23 3.56 -10.13 -14.13
CA CYS A 23 3.17 -11.53 -14.30
C CYS A 23 1.98 -11.67 -15.28
N ASN A 24 2.22 -12.26 -16.45
CA ASN A 24 1.19 -12.48 -17.48
C ASN A 24 0.54 -13.88 -17.44
N GLU A 25 0.74 -14.62 -16.35
CA GLU A 25 0.28 -16.00 -16.25
C GLU A 25 -1.23 -16.06 -16.01
N THR A 26 -1.92 -16.90 -16.79
CA THR A 26 -3.35 -17.17 -16.63
C THR A 26 -3.58 -18.42 -15.78
N PHE A 27 -4.47 -18.33 -14.79
CA PHE A 27 -4.78 -19.44 -13.90
C PHE A 27 -6.29 -19.63 -13.75
N ALA A 28 -6.70 -20.87 -13.52
CA ALA A 28 -8.07 -21.23 -13.20
C ALA A 28 -8.33 -20.96 -11.70
N GLY A 29 -9.20 -20.01 -11.39
CA GLY A 29 -9.41 -19.57 -10.02
C GLY A 29 -10.87 -19.29 -9.67
N GLY A 30 -11.20 -19.46 -8.40
CA GLY A 30 -12.49 -19.03 -7.86
C GLY A 30 -12.61 -17.49 -7.83
N PRO A 31 -13.76 -16.95 -7.41
CA PRO A 31 -14.00 -15.51 -7.39
C PRO A 31 -12.97 -14.70 -6.59
N SER A 32 -12.46 -15.24 -5.48
CA SER A 32 -11.47 -14.59 -4.61
C SER A 32 -10.01 -14.78 -5.04
N SER A 33 -9.73 -15.71 -5.96
CA SER A 33 -8.36 -16.00 -6.40
C SER A 33 -7.86 -14.88 -7.33
N LYS A 34 -6.70 -14.28 -6.97
CA LYS A 34 -6.08 -13.15 -7.68
C LYS A 34 -4.68 -13.45 -8.23
N PHE A 35 -4.03 -14.50 -7.76
CA PHE A 35 -2.62 -14.78 -8.04
C PHE A 35 -2.45 -16.19 -8.61
N CYS A 36 -1.47 -16.39 -9.51
CA CYS A 36 -1.10 -17.70 -10.05
C CYS A 36 -0.48 -18.60 -8.97
N ALA A 37 -0.26 -19.88 -9.28
CA ALA A 37 0.27 -20.86 -8.32
C ALA A 37 1.60 -20.41 -7.70
N LEU A 38 2.48 -19.81 -8.50
CA LEU A 38 3.75 -19.27 -8.04
C LEU A 38 3.58 -18.11 -7.04
N HIS A 39 2.72 -17.14 -7.33
CA HIS A 39 2.54 -15.94 -6.49
C HIS A 39 1.53 -16.14 -5.33
N ARG A 40 0.78 -17.25 -5.36
CA ARG A 40 -0.12 -17.66 -4.28
C ARG A 40 0.64 -18.28 -3.11
N ASP A 41 1.77 -18.94 -3.35
CA ASP A 41 2.53 -19.63 -2.31
C ASP A 41 3.29 -18.62 -1.41
N PRO A 42 3.03 -18.59 -0.09
CA PRO A 42 3.75 -17.75 0.85
C PRO A 42 5.26 -18.05 0.95
N LYS A 43 5.72 -19.22 0.48
CA LYS A 43 7.14 -19.62 0.51
C LYS A 43 7.95 -18.97 -0.62
N THR A 44 7.34 -18.79 -1.78
CA THR A 44 7.94 -18.16 -2.96
C THR A 44 7.77 -16.65 -2.95
N ARG A 45 6.79 -16.13 -2.19
CA ARG A 45 6.66 -14.70 -1.95
C ARG A 45 7.91 -14.19 -1.23
N GLY A 46 8.66 -13.30 -1.86
CA GLY A 46 9.76 -12.59 -1.22
C GLY A 46 9.28 -11.97 0.09
N LYS A 47 9.76 -12.50 1.22
CA LYS A 47 9.50 -11.92 2.53
C LYS A 47 10.48 -10.77 2.68
N GLU A 48 9.98 -9.55 2.54
CA GLU A 48 10.77 -8.38 2.92
C GLU A 48 11.11 -8.53 4.41
N LYS A 49 12.41 -8.46 4.73
CA LYS A 49 12.86 -8.50 6.13
C LYS A 49 12.19 -7.32 6.84
N PRO A 50 11.60 -7.52 8.03
CA PRO A 50 11.07 -6.40 8.79
C PRO A 50 12.20 -5.38 8.99
N VAL A 51 11.94 -4.13 8.61
CA VAL A 51 12.91 -3.04 8.77
C VAL A 51 13.26 -2.97 10.26
N THR A 52 14.55 -3.06 10.56
CA THR A 52 15.10 -2.94 11.91
C THR A 52 14.58 -1.67 12.56
N LYS A 53 14.06 -1.80 13.79
CA LYS A 53 13.41 -0.77 14.63
C LYS A 53 13.84 0.66 14.27
N THR A 54 13.07 1.30 13.41
CA THR A 54 13.20 2.72 13.07
C THR A 54 12.41 3.52 14.10
N SER A 55 12.96 4.66 14.52
CA SER A 55 12.23 5.59 15.36
C SER A 55 10.98 6.09 14.60
N PRO A 56 9.88 6.48 15.28
CA PRO A 56 8.68 6.95 14.60
C PRO A 56 8.94 8.09 13.60
N GLY A 57 9.95 8.94 13.87
CA GLY A 57 10.35 10.06 13.01
C GLY A 57 11.08 9.66 11.72
N ASP A 58 11.62 8.45 11.64
CA ASP A 58 12.29 7.98 10.41
C ASP A 58 11.28 7.72 9.30
N THR A 59 10.05 7.32 9.67
CA THR A 59 9.00 6.92 8.73
C THR A 59 7.82 7.89 8.67
N ASN A 60 7.57 8.63 9.74
CA ASN A 60 6.42 9.54 9.88
C ASN A 60 6.89 10.98 10.08
N LEU A 61 5.95 11.92 9.89
CA LEU A 61 6.15 13.32 10.23
C LEU A 61 5.87 13.49 11.72
N VAL A 62 6.79 14.11 12.45
CA VAL A 62 6.60 14.47 13.85
C VAL A 62 6.36 15.97 13.95
N ILE A 63 5.23 16.37 14.53
CA ILE A 63 4.85 17.77 14.76
C ILE A 63 4.66 17.93 16.27
N GLU A 64 5.62 18.56 16.93
CA GLU A 64 5.48 18.92 18.35
C GLU A 64 4.68 20.22 18.46
N HIS A 65 3.65 20.21 19.31
CA HIS A 65 2.77 21.35 19.52
C HIS A 65 2.05 21.26 20.86
N ASP A 66 1.51 22.38 21.34
CA ASP A 66 0.75 22.53 22.57
C ASP A 66 -0.75 22.84 22.32
N TYR A 67 -1.22 22.64 21.08
CA TYR A 67 -2.59 22.97 20.68
C TYR A 67 -3.67 22.37 21.60
N SER A 68 -4.64 23.22 21.95
CA SER A 68 -5.86 22.87 22.69
C SER A 68 -6.95 22.25 21.81
N ASP A 69 -6.95 22.60 20.52
CA ASP A 69 -8.02 22.28 19.57
C ASP A 69 -7.47 21.63 18.31
N VAL A 70 -8.35 20.96 17.55
CA VAL A 70 -7.99 20.33 16.28
C VAL A 70 -7.67 21.39 15.23
N ARG A 71 -6.50 21.28 14.59
CA ARG A 71 -6.06 22.17 13.52
C ARG A 71 -6.00 21.44 12.19
N LEU A 72 -6.37 22.13 11.11
CA LEU A 72 -6.10 21.67 9.75
C LEU A 72 -4.83 22.36 9.26
N GLN A 73 -3.86 21.57 8.84
CA GLN A 73 -2.61 22.07 8.28
C GLN A 73 -2.33 21.37 6.95
N GLN A 74 -2.05 22.16 5.91
CA GLN A 74 -1.65 21.63 4.62
C GLN A 74 -0.19 21.17 4.68
N GLN A 75 0.09 19.96 4.18
CA GLN A 75 1.43 19.40 4.10
C GLN A 75 1.74 18.96 2.67
N LYS A 76 3.01 19.09 2.28
CA LYS A 76 3.51 18.58 1.00
C LYS A 76 3.95 17.13 1.16
N CYS A 77 3.66 16.28 0.17
CA CYS A 77 4.17 14.91 0.15
C CYS A 77 5.71 14.91 0.15
N ALA A 78 6.32 14.16 1.07
CA ALA A 78 7.77 14.04 1.14
C ALA A 78 8.37 13.01 0.16
N LEU A 79 7.56 12.42 -0.73
CA LEU A 79 8.06 11.49 -1.73
C LEU A 79 8.70 12.27 -2.89
N GLU A 80 9.92 11.89 -3.28
CA GLU A 80 10.60 12.46 -4.43
C GLU A 80 9.77 12.31 -5.71
N GLY A 81 9.71 13.39 -6.50
CA GLY A 81 8.88 13.46 -7.71
C GLY A 81 7.37 13.62 -7.47
N CYS A 82 6.92 13.64 -6.21
CA CYS A 82 5.56 14.02 -5.85
C CYS A 82 5.50 15.50 -5.41
N HIS A 83 4.52 16.24 -5.94
CA HIS A 83 4.30 17.65 -5.61
C HIS A 83 2.90 17.91 -5.03
N GLU A 84 2.18 16.83 -4.68
CA GLU A 84 0.85 16.91 -4.10
C GLU A 84 0.88 17.47 -2.68
N HIS A 85 -0.13 18.28 -2.38
CA HIS A 85 -0.41 18.79 -1.05
C HIS A 85 -1.64 18.08 -0.48
N PHE A 86 -1.67 17.86 0.83
CA PHE A 86 -2.78 17.19 1.50
C PHE A 86 -3.01 17.79 2.88
N ASP A 87 -4.27 17.76 3.31
CA ASP A 87 -4.66 18.30 4.60
C ASP A 87 -4.43 17.29 5.72
N LEU A 88 -3.75 17.74 6.77
CA LEU A 88 -3.58 17.01 8.02
C LEU A 88 -4.44 17.62 9.11
N LYS A 89 -5.25 16.77 9.74
CA LYS A 89 -5.91 17.08 11.01
C LYS A 89 -4.94 16.79 12.14
N ILE A 90 -4.47 17.85 12.78
CA ILE A 90 -3.58 17.83 13.93
C ILE A 90 -4.44 17.84 15.18
N TYR A 91 -4.34 16.78 15.97
CA TYR A 91 -5.11 16.59 17.19
C TYR A 91 -4.26 16.96 18.42
N PRO A 92 -4.86 17.55 19.45
CA PRO A 92 -4.20 17.77 20.73
C PRO A 92 -3.54 16.48 21.25
N ARG A 93 -2.31 16.60 21.77
CA ARG A 93 -1.51 15.50 22.35
C ARG A 93 -1.15 14.36 21.39
N GLN A 94 -1.29 14.57 20.07
CA GLN A 94 -0.81 13.65 19.05
C GLN A 94 0.32 14.30 18.26
N TYR A 95 1.48 13.65 18.17
CA TYR A 95 2.65 14.23 17.51
C TYR A 95 3.06 13.52 16.24
N VAL A 96 2.53 12.33 15.97
CA VAL A 96 2.93 11.51 14.82
C VAL A 96 1.85 11.56 13.74
N TYR A 97 2.26 11.96 12.54
CA TYR A 97 1.39 12.18 11.39
C TYR A 97 1.96 11.56 10.10
N PRO A 98 1.11 11.28 9.11
CA PRO A 98 1.54 10.81 7.79
C PRO A 98 2.52 11.78 7.13
N LYS A 99 3.69 11.27 6.76
CA LYS A 99 4.71 12.00 5.98
C LYS A 99 4.39 12.10 4.49
N TYR A 100 3.54 11.22 3.99
CA TYR A 100 3.21 11.08 2.57
C TYR A 100 1.71 11.26 2.34
N CYS A 101 1.34 11.75 1.15
CA CYS A 101 -0.04 11.94 0.76
C CYS A 101 -0.80 10.59 0.66
N PRO A 102 -2.14 10.60 0.55
CA PRO A 102 -2.95 9.37 0.45
C PRO A 102 -2.55 8.44 -0.71
N ALA A 103 -2.04 9.00 -1.81
CA ALA A 103 -1.55 8.23 -2.95
C ALA A 103 -0.26 7.46 -2.63
N HIS A 104 0.56 7.92 -1.67
CA HIS A 104 1.88 7.38 -1.36
C HIS A 104 2.04 6.93 0.10
N ARG A 105 0.93 6.81 0.83
CA ARG A 105 0.92 6.41 2.25
C ARG A 105 1.50 5.01 2.47
N ASN A 106 1.33 4.13 1.50
CA ASN A 106 1.83 2.75 1.56
C ASN A 106 3.20 2.64 0.89
N GLU A 107 4.09 1.84 1.49
CA GLU A 107 5.44 1.61 0.96
C GLU A 107 5.44 1.08 -0.47
N HIS A 108 4.58 0.11 -0.78
CA HIS A 108 4.45 -0.41 -2.14
C HIS A 108 4.13 0.70 -3.17
N LYS A 109 3.18 1.60 -2.85
CA LYS A 109 2.84 2.71 -3.75
C LYS A 109 4.01 3.69 -3.95
N ARG A 110 4.84 3.89 -2.92
CA ARG A 110 6.08 4.68 -3.05
C ARG A 110 7.07 4.00 -3.98
N LYS A 111 7.33 2.71 -3.78
CA LYS A 111 8.22 1.91 -4.63
C LYS A 111 7.78 1.97 -6.09
N THR A 112 6.49 1.75 -6.36
CA THR A 112 5.94 1.85 -7.73
C THR A 112 6.15 3.23 -8.33
N HIS A 113 5.88 4.31 -7.59
CA HIS A 113 6.11 5.67 -8.09
C HIS A 113 7.58 5.94 -8.45
N LEU A 114 8.51 5.55 -7.57
CA LEU A 114 9.94 5.69 -7.82
C LEU A 114 10.40 4.85 -9.03
N MET A 115 9.89 3.63 -9.20
CA MET A 115 10.18 2.80 -10.38
C MET A 115 9.67 3.44 -11.68
N HIS A 116 8.52 4.11 -11.65
CA HIS A 116 8.01 4.83 -12.82
C HIS A 116 8.88 6.06 -13.13
N LEU A 117 9.33 6.80 -12.13
CA LEU A 117 10.22 7.95 -12.32
C LEU A 117 11.56 7.53 -12.94
N THR A 118 12.15 6.42 -12.48
CA THR A 118 13.42 5.92 -13.02
C THR A 118 13.30 5.39 -14.46
N GLN A 119 12.16 4.80 -14.82
CA GLN A 119 11.90 4.40 -16.21
C GLN A 119 11.71 5.59 -17.16
N LEU A 120 11.18 6.71 -16.66
CA LEU A 120 11.02 7.93 -17.45
C LEU A 120 12.34 8.67 -17.64
N SER A 121 13.22 8.69 -16.64
CA SER A 121 14.55 9.30 -16.76
C SER A 121 15.51 8.47 -17.63
N GLY A 122 15.31 7.16 -17.74
CA GLY A 122 16.11 6.27 -18.59
C GLY A 122 15.76 6.26 -20.09
N ARG A 123 14.81 7.08 -20.56
CA ARG A 123 14.42 7.19 -21.98
C ARG A 123 15.13 8.33 -22.75
N HIS A 124 16.06 9.02 -22.11
CA HIS A 124 16.91 10.03 -22.73
C HIS A 124 18.36 9.53 -22.84
N HIS A 125 18.60 8.45 -23.58
CA HIS A 125 19.92 8.13 -24.14
C HIS A 125 19.74 7.28 -25.40
#